data_AF-A0A2R6C0S6-F1
#
_entry.id   AF-A0A2R6C0S6-F1
#
_cell.length_a   1.000
_cell.length_b   1.000
_cell.length_c   1.000
_cell.angle_alpha   90.00
_cell.angle_beta   90.00
_cell.angle_gamma   90.00
#
_symmetry.space_group_name_H-M   'P 1'
#
loop_
_entity.id
_entity.type
_entity.pdbx_description
1 polymer ?
#
loop_
_entity_poly.entity_id
_entity_poly.type
_entity_poly.pdbx_seq_one_letter_code
_entity_poly.pdbx_strand_id
1 'polypeptide(L)' 'MKPDLLIMLGSSFPLTEFLLKGIPTIQVDIEPANLGKRMGGELSIVSTVEKFLLSVKPEEKVLFKTPGCKEGVALRA' A
#
# COMPACT_ATOMS: atom_id res chain seq x y z
N MET A 1 -10.48 3.84 -11.44
CA MET A 1 -9.01 3.79 -11.40
C MET A 1 -8.62 2.53 -10.63
N LYS A 2 -7.75 1.68 -11.18
CA LYS A 2 -7.28 0.44 -10.55
C LYS A 2 -5.88 0.70 -9.97
N PRO A 3 -5.57 0.34 -8.71
CA PRO A 3 -4.24 0.52 -8.15
C PRO A 3 -3.25 -0.50 -8.75
N ASP A 4 -1.99 -0.10 -8.84
CA ASP A 4 -0.90 -0.94 -9.35
C ASP A 4 -0.29 -1.86 -8.27
N LEU A 5 -0.50 -1.53 -6.99
CA LEU A 5 0.03 -2.26 -5.83
C LEU A 5 -0.98 -2.25 -4.69
N LEU A 6 -1.15 -3.40 -4.03
CA LEU A 6 -1.94 -3.54 -2.81
C LEU A 6 -1.02 -3.84 -1.62
N ILE A 7 -1.12 -3.05 -0.55
CA ILE A 7 -0.41 -3.29 0.71
C ILE A 7 -1.44 -3.55 1.81
N MET A 8 -1.40 -4.73 2.39
CA MET A 8 -2.28 -5.16 3.49
C MET A 8 -1.51 -5.13 4.80
N LEU A 9 -1.91 -4.26 5.73
CA LEU A 9 -1.26 -4.08 7.02
C LEU A 9 -2.16 -4.59 8.15
N GLY A 10 -1.73 -5.65 8.87
CA GLY A 10 -2.40 -6.19 10.05
C GLY A 10 -3.88 -6.51 9.83
N SER A 11 -4.23 -6.98 8.63
CA SER A 11 -5.61 -7.08 8.18
C SER A 11 -6.09 -8.52 8.07
N SER A 12 -7.20 -8.80 8.75
CA SER A 12 -7.93 -10.05 8.63
C SER A 12 -9.14 -9.97 7.68
N PHE A 13 -9.12 -9.08 6.68
CA PHE A 13 -10.29 -8.76 5.86
C PHE A 13 -10.89 -10.00 5.16
N PRO A 14 -12.09 -10.47 5.53
CA PRO A 14 -12.59 -11.79 5.13
C PRO A 14 -13.16 -11.85 3.71
N LEU A 15 -13.52 -10.71 3.11
CA LEU A 15 -14.24 -10.69 1.83
C LEU A 15 -13.26 -10.64 0.65
N THR A 16 -12.75 -11.81 0.26
CA THR A 16 -11.75 -11.97 -0.81
C THR A 16 -12.25 -11.53 -2.19
N GLU A 17 -13.56 -11.49 -2.41
CA GLU A 17 -14.19 -11.07 -3.67
C GLU A 17 -13.97 -9.59 -3.99
N PHE A 18 -13.79 -8.75 -2.95
CA PHE A 18 -13.51 -7.32 -3.10
C PHE A 18 -12.02 -7.04 -3.26
N LEU A 19 -11.16 -8.05 -3.06
CA LEU A 19 -9.73 -7.91 -3.23
C LEU A 19 -9.39 -7.98 -4.71
N LEU A 20 -8.59 -7.02 -5.13
CA LEU A 20 -8.17 -6.89 -6.52
C LEU A 20 -7.28 -8.08 -6.89
N LYS A 21 -7.70 -8.84 -7.89
CA LYS A 21 -6.95 -10.00 -8.38
C LYS A 21 -5.90 -9.58 -9.42
N GLY A 22 -4.79 -10.31 -9.43
CA GLY A 22 -3.73 -10.16 -10.43
C GLY A 22 -2.98 -8.84 -10.33
N ILE A 23 -2.87 -8.26 -9.14
CA ILE A 23 -1.97 -7.14 -8.87
C ILE A 23 -0.94 -7.56 -7.80
N PRO A 24 0.29 -7.01 -7.86
CA PRO A 24 1.27 -7.17 -6.80
C PRO A 24 0.68 -6.87 -5.44
N THR A 25 0.90 -7.78 -4.50
CA THR A 25 0.34 -7.69 -3.16
C THR A 25 1.42 -7.94 -2.12
N ILE A 26 1.58 -6.98 -1.20
CA ILE A 26 2.43 -7.08 -0.01
C ILE A 26 1.51 -7.28 1.19
N GLN A 27 1.76 -8.31 2.00
CA GLN A 27 1.00 -8.56 3.22
C GLN A 27 1.94 -8.53 4.43
N VAL A 28 1.58 -7.73 5.43
CA VAL A 28 2.29 -7.61 6.71
C VAL A 28 1.34 -8.02 7.81
N ASP A 29 1.67 -9.07 8.55
CA ASP A 29 0.84 -9.55 9.66
C ASP A 29 1.73 -10.06 10.79
N ILE A 30 1.24 -9.98 12.02
CA ILE A 30 1.94 -10.53 13.19
C ILE A 30 1.76 -12.05 13.27
N GLU A 31 0.65 -12.57 12.73
CA GLU A 31 0.32 -13.99 12.72
C GLU A 31 0.63 -14.62 11.35
N PRO A 32 1.62 -15.53 11.26
CA PRO A 32 1.97 -16.20 10.00
C PRO A 32 0.80 -16.93 9.34
N ALA A 33 -0.15 -17.44 10.14
CA ALA A 33 -1.32 -18.16 9.66
C ALA A 33 -2.30 -17.30 8.85
N ASN A 34 -2.19 -15.96 8.93
CA ASN A 34 -3.01 -15.03 8.16
C ASN A 34 -2.42 -14.71 6.78
N LEU A 35 -1.12 -14.96 6.57
CA LEU A 35 -0.42 -14.68 5.32
C LEU A 35 -0.81 -15.68 4.24
N GLY A 36 -1.15 -15.20 3.05
CA GLY A 36 -1.52 -16.07 1.92
C GLY A 36 -2.92 -16.71 2.00
N LYS A 37 -3.59 -16.63 3.16
CA LYS A 37 -4.90 -17.26 3.42
C LYS A 37 -6.02 -16.75 2.50
N ARG A 38 -5.92 -15.50 2.07
CA ARG A 38 -6.99 -14.75 1.39
C ARG A 38 -6.64 -14.28 -0.01
N MET A 39 -5.35 -14.03 -0.24
CA MET A 39 -4.77 -13.54 -1.48
C MET A 39 -3.38 -14.17 -1.62
N GLY A 40 -2.97 -14.50 -2.84
CA GLY A 40 -1.58 -14.87 -3.11
C GLY A 40 -0.69 -13.65 -2.87
N GLY A 41 0.02 -13.62 -1.74
CA GLY A 41 0.97 -12.55 -1.42
C GLY A 41 2.24 -12.74 -2.23
N GLU A 42 2.59 -11.77 -3.05
CA GLU A 42 3.88 -11.75 -3.75
C GLU A 42 5.03 -11.54 -2.76
N LEU A 43 4.76 -10.77 -1.71
CA LEU A 43 5.65 -10.62 -0.56
C LEU A 43 4.83 -10.72 0.74
N SER A 44 5.20 -11.64 1.61
CA SER A 44 4.56 -11.86 2.91
C SER A 44 5.58 -11.65 4.03
N ILE A 45 5.27 -10.75 4.96
CA ILE A 45 6.18 -10.32 6.03
C ILE A 45 5.53 -10.61 7.38
N VAL A 46 6.19 -11.42 8.19
CA VAL A 46 5.80 -11.66 9.59
C VAL A 46 6.42 -10.56 10.44
N SER A 47 5.62 -9.55 10.81
CA SER A 47 6.07 -8.42 11.62
C SER A 47 4.88 -7.68 12.22
N THR A 48 5.13 -6.92 13.28
CA THR A 48 4.20 -5.84 13.64
C THR A 48 4.19 -4.78 12.53
N VAL A 49 3.03 -4.15 12.32
CA VAL A 49 2.88 -3.06 11.35
C VAL A 49 3.81 -1.89 11.71
N GLU A 50 3.96 -1.59 12.99
CA GLU A 50 4.88 -0.57 13.49
C GLU A 50 6.32 -0.80 13.03
N LYS A 51 6.88 -2.01 13.28
CA LYS A 51 8.24 -2.35 12.86
C LYS A 51 8.41 -2.27 11.34
N PHE A 52 7.40 -2.72 10.60
CA PHE A 52 7.41 -2.63 9.14
C PHE A 52 7.48 -1.17 8.68
N LEU A 53 6.60 -0.31 9.18
CA LEU A 53 6.57 1.11 8.79
C LEU A 53 7.84 1.86 9.18
N LEU A 54 8.45 1.53 10.33
CA LEU A 54 9.74 2.11 10.72
C LEU A 54 10.92 1.65 9.84
N SER A 55 10.81 0.45 9.26
CA SER A 55 11.83 -0.08 8.35
C SER A 55 11.71 0.48 6.94
N VAL A 56 10.49 0.83 6.50
CA VAL A 56 10.23 1.39 5.18
C VAL A 56 10.50 2.89 5.22
N LYS A 57 11.63 3.29 4.63
CA LYS A 57 12.01 4.70 4.46
C LYS A 57 11.91 5.06 2.98
N PRO A 58 10.71 5.41 2.48
CA PRO A 58 10.60 5.86 1.10
C PRO A 58 11.34 7.19 0.98
N GLU A 59 12.09 7.36 -0.10
CA GLU A 59 12.57 8.69 -0.46
C GLU A 59 11.33 9.53 -0.82
N GLU A 60 11.12 10.63 -0.10
CA GLU A 60 10.11 11.60 -0.51
C GLU A 60 10.47 12.09 -1.91
N LYS A 61 9.59 11.83 -2.86
CA LYS A 61 9.70 12.45 -4.17
C LYS A 61 9.40 13.94 -3.96
N VAL A 62 10.45 14.75 -3.78
CA VAL A 62 10.33 16.20 -3.67
C VAL A 62 9.59 16.66 -4.92
N LEU A 63 8.36 17.15 -4.73
CA LEU A 63 7.62 17.79 -5.79
C LEU A 63 8.42 19.05 -6.12
N PHE A 64 9.23 19.01 -7.18
CA PHE A 64 9.88 20.21 -7.69
C PHE A 64 8.76 21.21 -8.00
N LYS A 65 8.56 22.19 -7.11
CA LYS A 65 7.82 23.39 -7.46
C LYS A 65 8.62 24.02 -8.57
N THR A 66 8.17 23.87 -9.82
CA THR A 66 8.74 24.60 -10.94
C THR A 66 8.77 26.08 -10.54
N PRO A 67 9.95 26.74 -10.52
CA PRO A 67 10.04 28.14 -10.12
C PRO A 67 9.29 28.98 -11.17
N GLY A 68 8.03 29.31 -10.88
CA GLY A 68 7.17 30.05 -11.80
C GLY A 68 5.66 29.78 -11.67
N CYS A 69 5.23 28.67 -11.05
CA CYS A 69 3.80 28.41 -10.90
C CYS A 69 3.24 29.18 -9.70
N LYS A 70 2.70 30.38 -9.95
CA LYS A 70 1.93 31.12 -8.94
C LYS A 70 0.70 30.31 -8.56
N GLU A 71 0.41 30.25 -7.26
CA GLU A 71 -0.82 29.67 -6.71
C GLU A 71 -2.02 30.26 -7.45
N GLY A 72 -2.83 29.42 -8.09
CA GLY A 72 -3.91 29.92 -8.94
C GLY A 72 -4.78 28.84 -9.55
N VAL A 73 -5.96 28.71 -8.95
CA VAL A 73 -7.20 28.14 -9.51
C VAL A 73 -7.29 26.60 -9.50
N ALA A 74 -7.89 26.10 -8.41
CA ALA A 74 -8.68 24.87 -8.45
C ALA A 74 -9.81 25.03 -9.49
N LEU A 75 -9.58 24.54 -10.71
CA LEU A 75 -10.65 24.29 -11.66
C LEU A 75 -11.23 22.91 -11.35
N ARG A 76 -12.44 22.94 -10.77
CA ARG A 76 -13.36 21.82 -10.79
C ARG A 76 -13.63 21.43 -12.25
N ALA A 77 -13.56 20.15 -12.54
CA ALA A 77 -14.30 19.48 -13.61
C ALA A 77 -14.71 18.10 -13.09
#